data_AF-A0A292RIF7-F1
#
_entry.id   AF-A0A292RIF7-F1
#
_cell.length_a   1.000
_cell.length_b   1.000
_cell.length_c   1.000
_cell.angle_alpha   90.00
_cell.angle_beta   90.00
_cell.angle_gamma   90.00
#
_symmetry.space_group_name_H-M   'P 1'
#
loop_
_entity.id
_entity.type
_entity.pdbx_description
1 polymer ?
#
loop_
_entity_poly.entity_id
_entity_poly.type
_entity_poly.pdbx_seq_one_letter_code
_entity_poly.pdbx_strand_id
1 'polypeptide(L)'
;MIERVAVFCKNLLDWFKSDRCFVRYFIDAFKYANNNLLLLSLLITVVFVVSMYVLISTIRGVNPIITMGIVILLMGAVASGLFYSIKKCITIKAEEFSHDIKNVFPTFYAGIGKYYLSFLGMFFMFFVFATLVIMGTFMIANSLICDVSELGIDPNIFFQILSSTDTSAINTFIASLSLEQQSYFRAWNRMFFFSTHIFTFLLMLWIPEQIYTKKNIFVTLFTSVKKVIKDIPNLLCIFLTMSFLNVVLTAFVLVPVHNQLLLFVFSILSMIIPLYLLLYDFYTLFLYYQAKYVETDDRG
;
A
#
# COMPACT_ATOMS: atom_id res chain seq x y z
N MET A 1 42.15 -11.93 -1.05
CA MET A 1 40.96 -11.10 -1.38
C MET A 1 39.88 -11.94 -2.06
N ILE A 2 40.22 -12.73 -3.08
CA ILE A 2 39.30 -13.63 -3.81
C ILE A 2 38.65 -14.68 -2.91
N GLU A 3 39.39 -15.31 -1.98
CA GLU A 3 38.80 -16.27 -1.03
C GLU A 3 37.78 -15.64 -0.09
N ARG A 4 37.99 -14.40 0.37
CA ARG A 4 37.02 -13.70 1.22
C ARG A 4 35.75 -13.33 0.46
N VAL A 5 35.88 -13.02 -0.83
CA VAL A 5 34.74 -12.80 -1.73
C VAL A 5 34.00 -14.10 -2.02
N ALA A 6 34.71 -15.21 -2.23
CA ALA A 6 34.10 -16.52 -2.45
C ALA A 6 33.34 -17.02 -1.20
N VAL A 7 33.90 -16.84 -0.01
CA VAL A 7 33.23 -17.17 1.27
C VAL A 7 32.03 -16.25 1.51
N PHE A 8 32.14 -14.95 1.19
CA PHE A 8 31.00 -14.03 1.25
C PHE A 8 29.89 -14.44 0.29
N CYS A 9 30.20 -14.70 -0.98
CA CYS A 9 29.23 -15.17 -1.97
C CYS A 9 28.60 -16.51 -1.59
N LYS A 10 29.38 -17.44 -1.03
CA LYS A 10 28.87 -18.73 -0.55
C LYS A 10 27.94 -18.55 0.65
N ASN A 11 28.32 -17.75 1.64
CA ASN A 11 27.47 -17.43 2.78
C ASN A 11 26.20 -16.69 2.36
N LEU A 12 26.29 -15.82 1.36
CA LEU A 12 25.13 -15.14 0.77
C LEU A 12 24.22 -16.16 0.07
N LEU A 13 24.78 -17.06 -0.74
CA LEU A 13 24.03 -18.11 -1.46
C LEU A 13 23.39 -19.13 -0.51
N ASP A 14 24.09 -19.51 0.56
CA ASP A 14 23.58 -20.39 1.62
C ASP A 14 22.52 -19.68 2.46
N TRP A 15 22.64 -18.35 2.64
CA TRP A 15 21.59 -17.52 3.22
C TRP A 15 20.36 -17.40 2.32
N PHE A 16 20.54 -17.29 0.99
CA PHE A 16 19.45 -17.37 0.01
C PHE A 16 18.73 -18.72 0.02
N LYS A 17 19.44 -19.80 0.35
CA LYS A 17 18.90 -21.17 0.47
C LYS A 17 18.30 -21.49 1.85
N SER A 18 18.52 -20.66 2.86
CA SER A 18 17.99 -20.85 4.20
C SER A 18 16.46 -20.66 4.22
N ASP A 19 15.75 -21.50 4.99
CA ASP A 19 14.28 -21.37 5.21
C ASP A 19 13.85 -20.01 5.80
N ARG A 20 14.82 -19.20 6.26
CA ARG A 20 14.60 -17.84 6.77
C ARG A 20 14.84 -16.75 5.72
N CYS A 21 15.17 -17.10 4.48
CA CYS A 21 15.45 -16.12 3.45
C CYS A 21 14.16 -15.39 3.04
N PHE A 22 14.16 -14.06 3.21
CA PHE A 22 13.01 -13.23 2.85
C PHE A 22 12.62 -13.35 1.36
N VAL A 23 13.58 -13.72 0.51
CA VAL A 23 13.44 -13.85 -0.95
C VAL A 23 12.48 -14.98 -1.32
N ARG A 24 12.40 -16.02 -0.49
CA ARG A 24 11.44 -17.12 -0.70
C ARG A 24 10.01 -16.61 -0.63
N TYR A 25 9.70 -15.69 0.29
CA TYR A 25 8.36 -15.09 0.37
C TYR A 25 8.00 -14.33 -0.90
N PHE A 26 8.96 -13.63 -1.50
CA PHE A 26 8.77 -12.92 -2.77
C PHE A 26 8.57 -13.90 -3.94
N ILE A 27 9.37 -14.97 -4.04
CA ILE A 27 9.20 -16.00 -5.08
C ILE A 27 7.84 -16.70 -4.94
N ASP A 28 7.46 -17.08 -3.72
CA ASP A 28 6.19 -17.76 -3.48
C ASP A 28 5.03 -16.77 -3.72
N ALA A 29 5.13 -15.51 -3.27
CA ALA A 29 4.13 -14.49 -3.57
C ALA A 29 3.93 -14.29 -5.08
N PHE A 30 5.02 -14.34 -5.88
CA PHE A 30 4.91 -14.29 -7.33
C PHE A 30 4.11 -15.47 -7.89
N LYS A 31 4.37 -16.70 -7.40
CA LYS A 31 3.58 -17.88 -7.78
C LYS A 31 2.11 -17.76 -7.38
N TYR A 32 1.83 -17.33 -6.14
CA TYR A 32 0.46 -17.13 -5.66
C TYR A 32 -0.28 -16.06 -6.46
N ALA A 33 0.36 -14.94 -6.77
CA ALA A 33 -0.22 -13.86 -7.58
C ALA A 33 -0.48 -14.31 -9.03
N ASN A 34 0.46 -15.04 -9.63
CA ASN A 34 0.32 -15.55 -10.99
C ASN A 34 -0.72 -16.67 -11.12
N ASN A 35 -0.85 -17.51 -10.09
CA ASN A 35 -1.87 -18.55 -10.11
C ASN A 35 -3.27 -17.95 -9.88
N ASN A 36 -3.39 -16.90 -9.05
CA ASN A 36 -4.68 -16.31 -8.68
C ASN A 36 -5.05 -15.05 -9.49
N LEU A 37 -4.90 -15.08 -10.82
CA LEU A 37 -5.30 -13.97 -11.70
C LEU A 37 -6.79 -13.62 -11.62
N LEU A 38 -7.64 -14.57 -11.23
CA LEU A 38 -9.07 -14.32 -11.01
C LEU A 38 -9.31 -13.29 -9.87
N LEU A 39 -8.45 -13.27 -8.86
CA LEU A 39 -8.54 -12.29 -7.78
C LEU A 39 -8.10 -10.90 -8.26
N LEU A 40 -7.12 -10.85 -9.16
CA LEU A 40 -6.69 -9.62 -9.82
C LEU A 40 -7.79 -9.04 -10.72
N SER A 41 -8.47 -9.87 -11.50
CA SER A 41 -9.56 -9.40 -12.38
C SER A 41 -10.74 -8.83 -11.57
N LEU A 42 -11.03 -9.42 -10.40
CA LEU A 42 -12.00 -8.86 -9.46
C LEU A 42 -11.57 -7.48 -8.97
N LEU A 43 -10.31 -7.32 -8.57
CA LEU A 43 -9.76 -6.04 -8.11
C LEU A 43 -9.82 -4.97 -9.21
N ILE A 44 -9.44 -5.31 -10.45
CA ILE A 44 -9.54 -4.42 -11.62
C ILE A 44 -10.99 -3.97 -11.82
N THR A 45 -11.94 -4.91 -11.78
CA THR A 45 -13.36 -4.60 -11.97
C THR A 45 -13.87 -3.63 -10.91
N VAL A 46 -13.48 -3.85 -9.65
CA VAL A 46 -13.84 -2.95 -8.55
C VAL A 46 -13.26 -1.56 -8.76
N VAL A 47 -11.96 -1.45 -9.04
CA VAL A 47 -11.29 -0.16 -9.23
C VAL A 47 -11.94 0.59 -10.39
N PHE A 48 -12.29 -0.10 -11.47
CA PHE A 48 -13.01 0.49 -12.60
C PHE A 48 -14.39 1.02 -12.18
N VAL A 49 -15.20 0.22 -11.47
CA VAL A 49 -16.53 0.64 -11.00
C VAL A 49 -16.45 1.83 -10.05
N VAL A 50 -15.51 1.81 -9.10
CA VAL A 50 -15.28 2.93 -8.16
C VAL A 50 -14.86 4.19 -8.92
N SER A 51 -13.96 4.06 -9.89
CA SER A 51 -13.48 5.19 -10.70
C SER A 51 -14.62 5.80 -11.53
N MET A 52 -15.46 4.96 -12.15
CA MET A 52 -16.66 5.41 -12.87
C MET A 52 -17.65 6.10 -11.94
N TYR A 53 -17.87 5.55 -10.74
CA TYR A 53 -18.75 6.16 -9.74
C TYR A 53 -18.26 7.55 -9.31
N VAL A 54 -16.96 7.70 -9.03
CA VAL A 54 -16.35 8.99 -8.68
C VAL A 54 -16.50 9.98 -9.83
N LEU A 55 -16.18 9.57 -11.07
CA LEU A 55 -16.31 10.42 -12.25
C LEU A 55 -17.75 10.95 -12.43
N ILE A 56 -18.74 10.05 -12.40
CA ILE A 56 -20.16 10.41 -12.56
C ILE A 56 -20.62 11.31 -11.41
N SER A 57 -20.20 11.03 -10.17
CA SER A 57 -20.56 11.83 -9.00
C SER A 57 -20.04 13.26 -9.12
N THR A 58 -18.79 13.43 -9.58
CA THR A 58 -18.18 14.74 -9.81
C THR A 58 -18.90 15.52 -10.91
N ILE A 59 -19.19 14.87 -12.05
CA ILE A 59 -19.92 15.50 -13.17
C ILE A 59 -21.32 15.96 -12.73
N ARG A 60 -21.99 15.17 -11.88
CA ARG A 60 -23.32 15.49 -11.37
C ARG A 60 -23.34 16.43 -10.16
N GLY A 61 -22.18 16.89 -9.69
CA GLY A 61 -22.08 17.78 -8.54
C GLY A 61 -22.58 17.15 -7.23
N VAL A 62 -22.48 15.82 -7.09
CA VAL A 62 -22.79 15.13 -5.83
C VAL A 62 -21.83 15.62 -4.74
N ASN A 63 -22.32 15.78 -3.51
CA ASN A 63 -21.50 16.22 -2.40
C ASN A 63 -20.28 15.27 -2.22
N PRO A 64 -19.03 15.78 -2.23
CA PRO A 64 -17.83 14.95 -2.12
C PRO A 64 -17.77 14.08 -0.86
N ILE A 65 -18.38 14.52 0.25
CA ILE A 65 -18.44 13.75 1.50
C ILE A 65 -19.29 12.49 1.32
N ILE A 66 -20.41 12.60 0.59
CA ILE A 66 -21.28 11.45 0.29
C ILE A 66 -20.55 10.47 -0.62
N THR A 67 -19.90 10.98 -1.67
CA THR A 67 -19.07 10.17 -2.57
C THR A 67 -17.96 9.44 -1.80
N MET A 68 -17.24 10.14 -0.92
CA MET A 68 -16.20 9.55 -0.08
C MET A 68 -16.76 8.48 0.86
N GLY A 69 -17.91 8.74 1.49
CA GLY A 69 -18.58 7.75 2.35
C GLY A 69 -18.92 6.46 1.60
N ILE A 70 -19.49 6.56 0.40
CA ILE A 70 -19.82 5.40 -0.43
C ILE A 70 -18.54 4.65 -0.86
N VAL A 71 -17.49 5.37 -1.26
CA VAL A 71 -16.21 4.75 -1.62
C VAL A 71 -15.61 4.00 -0.43
N ILE A 72 -15.63 4.56 0.79
CA ILE A 72 -15.14 3.88 1.99
C ILE A 72 -15.94 2.60 2.28
N LEU A 73 -17.27 2.64 2.13
CA LEU A 73 -18.12 1.45 2.29
C LEU A 73 -17.76 0.36 1.29
N LEU A 74 -17.61 0.71 0.01
CA LEU A 74 -17.21 -0.24 -1.04
C LEU A 74 -15.81 -0.80 -0.80
N MET A 75 -14.84 0.04 -0.42
CA MET A 75 -13.48 -0.38 -0.09
C MET A 75 -13.46 -1.31 1.12
N GLY A 76 -14.31 -1.08 2.13
CA GLY A 76 -14.55 -1.98 3.26
C GLY A 76 -14.91 -3.39 2.81
N ALA A 77 -15.88 -3.50 1.91
CA ALA A 77 -16.33 -4.79 1.38
C ALA A 77 -15.20 -5.45 0.58
N VAL A 78 -14.58 -4.71 -0.33
CA VAL A 78 -13.55 -5.26 -1.22
C VAL A 78 -12.34 -5.72 -0.42
N ALA A 79 -11.84 -4.92 0.51
CA ALA A 79 -10.72 -5.27 1.37
C ALA A 79 -11.02 -6.53 2.18
N SER A 80 -12.18 -6.59 2.85
CA SER A 80 -12.56 -7.75 3.67
C SER A 80 -12.65 -9.05 2.88
N GLY A 81 -13.24 -9.02 1.68
CA GLY A 81 -13.29 -10.16 0.78
C GLY A 81 -11.91 -10.54 0.24
N LEU A 82 -11.13 -9.55 -0.21
CA LEU A 82 -9.80 -9.75 -0.81
C LEU A 82 -8.84 -10.41 0.18
N PHE A 83 -8.69 -9.84 1.37
CA PHE A 83 -7.73 -10.31 2.36
C PHE A 83 -8.10 -11.67 2.95
N TYR A 84 -9.39 -11.97 3.07
CA TYR A 84 -9.82 -13.30 3.46
C TYR A 84 -9.54 -14.35 2.38
N SER A 85 -9.80 -14.01 1.11
CA SER A 85 -9.42 -14.87 -0.02
C SER A 85 -7.92 -15.12 -0.05
N ILE A 86 -7.07 -14.10 0.13
CA ILE A 86 -5.61 -14.25 0.22
C ILE A 86 -5.21 -15.23 1.33
N LYS A 87 -5.77 -15.11 2.54
CA LYS A 87 -5.52 -16.07 3.63
C LYS A 87 -5.88 -17.50 3.21
N LYS A 88 -7.04 -17.68 2.58
CA LYS A 88 -7.52 -19.01 2.15
C LYS A 88 -6.68 -19.59 1.01
N CYS A 89 -6.28 -18.78 0.01
CA CYS A 89 -5.34 -19.17 -1.04
C CYS A 89 -4.06 -19.77 -0.47
N ILE A 90 -3.49 -19.10 0.53
CA ILE A 90 -2.23 -19.52 1.16
C ILE A 90 -2.43 -20.81 1.98
N THR A 91 -3.58 -20.95 2.63
CA THR A 91 -3.87 -22.13 3.47
C THR A 91 -4.14 -23.40 2.65
N ILE A 92 -4.90 -23.28 1.55
CA ILE A 92 -5.34 -24.41 0.71
C ILE A 92 -4.28 -24.74 -0.38
N LYS A 93 -3.17 -23.99 -0.44
CA LYS A 93 -2.20 -23.94 -1.55
C LYS A 93 -2.83 -23.42 -2.85
N ALA A 94 -2.04 -22.62 -3.59
CA ALA A 94 -2.52 -21.83 -4.72
C ALA A 94 -3.20 -22.65 -5.83
N GLU A 95 -2.64 -23.82 -6.15
CA GLU A 95 -3.00 -24.63 -7.32
C GLU A 95 -4.40 -25.24 -7.19
N GLU A 96 -4.82 -25.60 -5.98
CA GLU A 96 -6.16 -26.13 -5.71
C GLU A 96 -7.21 -25.01 -5.61
N PHE A 97 -6.78 -23.79 -5.24
CA PHE A 97 -7.67 -22.65 -5.05
C PHE A 97 -7.94 -21.88 -6.35
N SER A 98 -6.96 -21.79 -7.25
CA SER A 98 -6.95 -20.79 -8.33
C SER A 98 -7.82 -21.11 -9.54
N HIS A 99 -8.14 -22.39 -9.79
CA HIS A 99 -8.75 -22.81 -11.04
C HIS A 99 -10.29 -22.79 -11.04
N ASP A 100 -10.94 -22.67 -9.89
CA ASP A 100 -12.40 -22.77 -9.83
C ASP A 100 -13.04 -21.49 -9.25
N ILE A 101 -13.89 -20.85 -10.07
CA ILE A 101 -14.78 -19.75 -9.67
C ILE A 101 -15.58 -20.13 -8.42
N LYS A 102 -15.90 -21.43 -8.28
CA LYS A 102 -16.59 -22.01 -7.11
C LYS A 102 -15.84 -21.85 -5.80
N ASN A 103 -14.52 -21.61 -5.84
CA ASN A 103 -13.71 -21.40 -4.64
C ASN A 103 -13.51 -19.90 -4.36
N VAL A 104 -13.24 -19.09 -5.38
CA VAL A 104 -12.84 -17.68 -5.19
C VAL A 104 -14.00 -16.76 -4.80
N PHE A 105 -15.13 -16.80 -5.53
CA PHE A 105 -16.26 -15.91 -5.26
C PHE A 105 -16.94 -16.20 -3.93
N PRO A 106 -17.29 -17.46 -3.59
CA PRO A 106 -17.88 -17.76 -2.29
C PRO A 106 -16.96 -17.40 -1.13
N THR A 107 -15.64 -17.59 -1.29
CA THR A 107 -14.66 -17.17 -0.28
C THR A 107 -14.65 -15.65 -0.13
N PHE A 108 -14.65 -14.90 -1.24
CA PHE A 108 -14.69 -13.44 -1.21
C PHE A 108 -15.94 -12.92 -0.48
N TYR A 109 -17.13 -13.42 -0.83
CA TYR A 109 -18.38 -13.04 -0.17
C TYR A 109 -18.44 -13.46 1.31
N ALA A 110 -17.92 -14.65 1.65
CA ALA A 110 -17.78 -15.09 3.03
C ALA A 110 -16.83 -14.18 3.83
N GLY A 111 -15.77 -13.67 3.19
CA GLY A 111 -14.86 -12.68 3.76
C GLY A 111 -15.57 -11.37 4.10
N ILE A 112 -16.42 -10.88 3.19
CA ILE A 112 -17.28 -9.70 3.42
C ILE A 112 -18.15 -9.93 4.65
N GLY A 113 -18.94 -11.01 4.66
CA GLY A 113 -19.85 -11.28 5.78
C GLY A 113 -19.15 -11.36 7.15
N LYS A 114 -17.88 -11.78 7.18
CA LYS A 114 -17.13 -11.99 8.41
C LYS A 114 -16.33 -10.78 8.89
N TYR A 115 -15.73 -10.02 7.98
CA TYR A 115 -14.75 -8.98 8.34
C TYR A 115 -15.16 -7.56 7.94
N TYR A 116 -16.28 -7.37 7.23
CA TYR A 116 -16.68 -6.05 6.72
C TYR A 116 -16.63 -4.95 7.79
N LEU A 117 -17.29 -5.16 8.95
CA LEU A 117 -17.31 -4.16 10.02
C LEU A 117 -15.92 -3.91 10.62
N SER A 118 -15.09 -4.96 10.72
CA SER A 118 -13.70 -4.80 11.17
C SER A 118 -12.90 -3.93 10.21
N PHE A 119 -13.03 -4.13 8.89
CA PHE A 119 -12.33 -3.33 7.90
C PHE A 119 -12.86 -1.89 7.82
N LEU A 120 -14.16 -1.66 7.99
CA LEU A 120 -14.68 -0.30 8.12
C LEU A 120 -14.08 0.43 9.32
N GLY A 121 -14.02 -0.23 10.48
CA GLY A 121 -13.38 0.33 11.67
C GLY A 121 -11.87 0.57 11.47
N MET A 122 -11.17 -0.33 10.76
CA MET A 122 -9.77 -0.11 10.37
C MET A 122 -9.60 1.09 9.46
N PHE A 123 -10.45 1.26 8.44
CA PHE A 123 -10.38 2.41 7.54
C PHE A 123 -10.65 3.72 8.28
N PHE A 124 -11.68 3.76 9.13
CA PHE A 124 -11.96 4.93 9.96
C PHE A 124 -10.76 5.30 10.84
N MET A 125 -10.19 4.33 11.56
CA MET A 125 -9.00 4.56 12.39
C MET A 125 -7.77 4.95 11.56
N PHE A 126 -7.59 4.35 10.39
CA PHE A 126 -6.51 4.71 9.48
C PHE A 126 -6.59 6.19 9.12
N PHE A 127 -7.76 6.71 8.76
CA PHE A 127 -7.92 8.14 8.47
C PHE A 127 -7.64 9.01 9.69
N VAL A 128 -8.14 8.64 10.88
CA VAL A 128 -7.85 9.38 12.11
C VAL A 128 -6.35 9.45 12.39
N PHE A 129 -5.64 8.31 12.36
CA PHE A 129 -4.20 8.28 12.60
C PHE A 129 -3.40 8.96 11.49
N ALA A 130 -3.81 8.83 10.22
CA ALA A 130 -3.19 9.53 9.10
C ALA A 130 -3.31 11.05 9.27
N THR A 131 -4.48 11.56 9.68
CA THR A 131 -4.66 12.98 9.99
C THR A 131 -3.74 13.42 11.14
N LEU A 132 -3.65 12.64 12.22
CA LEU A 132 -2.74 12.95 13.33
C LEU A 132 -1.27 12.97 12.91
N VAL A 133 -0.84 12.03 12.05
CA VAL A 133 0.52 12.01 11.50
C VAL A 133 0.78 13.20 10.59
N ILE A 134 -0.16 13.57 9.72
CA ILE A 134 -0.04 14.74 8.84
C ILE A 134 0.07 16.03 9.69
N MET A 135 -0.81 16.20 10.67
CA MET A 135 -0.78 17.36 11.57
C MET A 135 0.52 17.42 12.37
N GLY A 136 0.95 16.29 12.97
CA GLY A 136 2.19 16.21 13.72
C GLY A 136 3.41 16.50 12.84
N THR A 137 3.44 15.96 11.62
CA THR A 137 4.52 16.22 10.65
C THR A 137 4.56 17.69 10.26
N PHE A 138 3.41 18.31 10.01
CA PHE A 138 3.30 19.74 9.72
C PHE A 138 3.84 20.59 10.87
N MET A 139 3.44 20.31 12.11
CA MET A 139 3.93 21.03 13.30
C MET A 139 5.46 20.92 13.45
N ILE A 140 6.00 19.71 13.27
CA ILE A 140 7.45 19.50 13.38
C ILE A 140 8.18 20.20 12.23
N ALA A 141 7.65 20.12 10.99
CA ALA A 141 8.23 20.79 9.82
C ALA A 141 8.27 22.32 10.00
N ASN A 142 7.20 22.92 10.52
CA ASN A 142 7.16 24.35 10.85
C ASN A 142 8.24 24.71 11.88
N SER A 143 8.43 23.88 12.92
CA SER A 143 9.38 24.17 13.99
C SER A 143 10.85 23.95 13.62
N LEU A 144 11.15 22.97 12.76
CA LEU A 144 12.53 22.54 12.48
C LEU A 144 13.09 23.09 11.17
N ILE A 145 12.23 23.44 10.20
CA ILE A 145 12.68 23.79 8.85
C ILE A 145 12.47 25.29 8.60
N CYS A 146 11.22 25.77 8.65
CA CYS A 146 10.86 27.16 8.43
C CYS A 146 9.40 27.34 8.83
N ASP A 147 9.08 28.43 9.53
CA ASP A 147 7.70 28.76 9.87
C ASP A 147 6.96 29.29 8.64
N VAL A 148 5.68 28.94 8.48
CA VAL A 148 4.83 29.45 7.38
C VAL A 148 4.77 30.98 7.39
N SER A 149 4.80 31.59 8.57
CA SER A 149 4.80 33.05 8.74
C SER A 149 6.08 33.72 8.23
N GLU A 150 7.21 33.00 8.24
CA GLU A 150 8.50 33.47 7.73
C GLU A 150 8.61 33.34 6.21
N LEU A 151 7.75 32.54 5.57
CA LEU A 151 7.71 32.41 4.12
C LEU A 151 7.22 33.70 3.42
N GLY A 152 6.62 34.65 4.13
CA GLY A 152 6.09 35.89 3.54
C GLY A 152 4.91 35.65 2.58
N ILE A 153 4.30 34.47 2.66
CA ILE A 153 3.14 34.05 1.86
C ILE A 153 1.91 34.16 2.74
N ASP A 154 0.80 34.70 2.21
CA ASP A 154 -0.47 34.69 2.92
C ASP A 154 -0.89 33.23 3.23
N PRO A 155 -1.12 32.86 4.51
CA PRO A 155 -1.45 31.49 4.88
C PRO A 155 -2.70 30.94 4.20
N ASN A 156 -3.70 31.78 3.91
CA ASN A 156 -4.92 31.34 3.24
C ASN A 156 -4.64 31.00 1.77
N ILE A 157 -3.83 31.81 1.10
CA ILE A 157 -3.40 31.55 -0.29
C ILE A 157 -2.56 30.27 -0.33
N PHE A 158 -1.65 30.10 0.64
CA PHE A 158 -0.83 28.91 0.78
C PHE A 158 -1.68 27.63 0.90
N PHE A 159 -2.65 27.60 1.81
CA PHE A 159 -3.51 26.41 1.97
C PHE A 159 -4.47 26.21 0.79
N GLN A 160 -4.97 27.28 0.17
CA GLN A 160 -5.79 27.17 -1.03
C GLN A 160 -5.03 26.52 -2.19
N ILE A 161 -3.78 26.94 -2.42
CA ILE A 161 -2.93 26.36 -3.46
C ILE A 161 -2.58 24.91 -3.14
N LEU A 162 -2.28 24.58 -1.88
CA LEU A 162 -2.03 23.19 -1.47
C LEU A 162 -3.27 22.29 -1.54
N SER A 163 -4.47 22.86 -1.43
CA SER A 163 -5.73 22.15 -1.61
C SER A 163 -6.19 22.06 -3.07
N SER A 164 -5.47 22.72 -3.99
CA SER A 164 -5.78 22.69 -5.41
C SER A 164 -5.58 21.29 -5.99
N THR A 165 -6.54 20.84 -6.79
CA THR A 165 -6.42 19.62 -7.60
C THR A 165 -5.59 19.82 -8.87
N ASP A 166 -5.21 21.06 -9.19
CA ASP A 166 -4.44 21.40 -10.37
C ASP A 166 -2.93 21.43 -10.07
N THR A 167 -2.24 20.36 -10.52
CA THR A 167 -0.79 20.20 -10.39
C THR A 167 -0.01 21.31 -11.11
N SER A 168 -0.58 21.90 -12.19
CA SER A 168 0.07 22.99 -12.91
C SER A 168 0.10 24.28 -12.07
N ALA A 169 -1.00 24.60 -11.39
CA ALA A 169 -1.08 25.73 -10.47
C ALA A 169 -0.06 25.61 -9.32
N ILE A 170 0.10 24.41 -8.76
CA ILE A 170 1.09 24.14 -7.71
C ILE A 170 2.52 24.33 -8.24
N ASN A 171 2.83 23.80 -9.43
CA ASN A 171 4.17 23.92 -10.01
C ASN A 171 4.51 25.38 -10.38
N THR A 172 3.57 26.12 -10.95
CA THR A 172 3.75 27.55 -11.25
C THR A 172 3.94 28.37 -9.98
N PHE A 173 3.18 28.06 -8.92
CA PHE A 173 3.36 28.69 -7.62
C PHE A 173 4.76 28.42 -7.05
N ILE A 174 5.20 27.16 -7.01
CA ILE A 174 6.54 26.81 -6.52
C ILE A 174 7.63 27.50 -7.34
N ALA A 175 7.47 27.59 -8.66
CA ALA A 175 8.42 28.26 -9.54
C ALA A 175 8.47 29.78 -9.33
N SER A 176 7.39 30.40 -8.85
CA SER A 176 7.34 31.83 -8.53
C SER A 176 8.06 32.21 -7.23
N LEU A 177 8.39 31.22 -6.39
CA LEU A 177 9.07 31.42 -5.12
C LEU A 177 10.57 31.61 -5.30
N SER A 178 11.20 32.30 -4.35
CA SER A 178 12.67 32.39 -4.27
C SER A 178 13.32 31.01 -4.10
N LEU A 179 14.60 30.90 -4.50
CA LEU A 179 15.36 29.65 -4.38
C LEU A 179 15.43 29.11 -2.95
N GLU A 180 15.47 30.02 -1.97
CA GLU A 180 15.47 29.69 -0.54
C GLU A 180 14.12 29.11 -0.10
N GLN A 181 13.01 29.75 -0.43
CA GLN A 181 11.66 29.23 -0.17
C GLN A 181 11.45 27.86 -0.84
N GLN A 182 11.88 27.69 -2.10
CA GLN A 182 11.83 26.40 -2.79
C GLN A 182 12.64 25.31 -2.07
N SER A 183 13.72 25.68 -1.38
CA SER A 183 14.52 24.73 -0.59
C SER A 183 13.75 24.24 0.65
N TYR A 184 13.02 25.14 1.33
CA TYR A 184 12.15 24.79 2.45
C TYR A 184 11.00 23.88 2.04
N PHE A 185 10.30 24.19 0.95
CA PHE A 185 9.24 23.33 0.40
C PHE A 185 9.77 21.92 0.07
N ARG A 186 10.97 21.82 -0.50
CA ARG A 186 11.59 20.50 -0.77
C ARG A 186 11.94 19.75 0.51
N ALA A 187 12.40 20.44 1.55
CA ALA A 187 12.69 19.82 2.84
C ALA A 187 11.40 19.35 3.54
N TRP A 188 10.34 20.16 3.52
CA TRP A 188 9.01 19.78 3.97
C TRP A 188 8.51 18.53 3.25
N ASN A 189 8.54 18.52 1.91
CA ASN A 189 8.08 17.38 1.14
C ASN A 189 8.85 16.09 1.49
N ARG A 190 10.17 16.18 1.67
CA ARG A 190 10.98 15.04 2.16
C ARG A 190 10.55 14.57 3.54
N MET A 191 10.20 15.49 4.43
CA MET A 191 9.75 15.16 5.78
C MET A 191 8.37 14.49 5.78
N PHE A 192 7.43 14.98 4.98
CA PHE A 192 6.13 14.33 4.75
C PHE A 192 6.31 12.93 4.14
N PHE A 193 7.16 12.81 3.13
CA PHE A 193 7.49 11.52 2.52
C PHE A 193 8.07 10.53 3.54
N PHE A 194 9.01 10.97 4.38
CA PHE A 194 9.62 10.11 5.39
C PHE A 194 8.62 9.69 6.48
N SER A 195 7.83 10.64 6.98
CA SER A 195 6.84 10.39 8.04
C SER A 195 5.73 9.45 7.58
N THR A 196 5.27 9.61 6.33
CA THR A 196 4.30 8.68 5.72
C THR A 196 4.88 7.28 5.53
N HIS A 197 6.16 7.14 5.16
CA HIS A 197 6.81 5.83 5.06
C HIS A 197 6.99 5.14 6.42
N ILE A 198 7.33 5.89 7.47
CA ILE A 198 7.37 5.35 8.83
C ILE A 198 5.97 4.87 9.23
N PHE A 199 4.95 5.68 8.98
CA PHE A 199 3.57 5.34 9.31
C PHE A 199 3.11 4.07 8.59
N THR A 200 3.33 3.96 7.28
CA THR A 200 2.95 2.75 6.51
C THR A 200 3.77 1.53 6.93
N PHE A 201 5.06 1.69 7.24
CA PHE A 201 5.90 0.62 7.78
C PHE A 201 5.35 0.06 9.10
N LEU A 202 4.97 0.93 10.05
CA LEU A 202 4.39 0.50 11.33
C LEU A 202 3.06 -0.24 11.16
N LEU A 203 2.29 0.09 10.13
CA LEU A 203 1.00 -0.52 9.84
C LEU A 203 1.07 -1.77 8.95
N MET A 204 2.23 -2.14 8.43
CA MET A 204 2.36 -3.18 7.38
C MET A 204 1.79 -4.55 7.80
N LEU A 205 1.79 -4.89 9.09
CA LEU A 205 1.26 -6.16 9.60
C LEU A 205 -0.18 -6.07 10.14
N TRP A 206 -0.81 -4.90 10.12
CA TRP A 206 -2.12 -4.71 10.77
C TRP A 206 -3.23 -5.53 10.10
N ILE A 207 -3.24 -5.59 8.77
CA ILE A 207 -4.21 -6.35 7.99
C ILE A 207 -4.06 -7.87 8.22
N PRO A 208 -2.85 -8.47 8.07
CA PRO A 208 -2.64 -9.86 8.46
C PRO A 208 -3.05 -10.15 9.92
N GLU A 209 -2.65 -9.30 10.88
CA GLU A 209 -3.00 -9.48 12.29
C GLU A 209 -4.52 -9.56 12.51
N GLN A 210 -5.29 -8.66 11.88
CA GLN A 210 -6.74 -8.62 12.01
C GLN A 210 -7.38 -9.91 11.47
N ILE A 211 -6.94 -10.38 10.32
CA ILE A 211 -7.50 -11.56 9.63
C ILE A 211 -7.15 -12.87 10.37
N TYR A 212 -5.97 -12.96 10.98
CA TYR A 212 -5.53 -14.17 11.68
C TYR A 212 -6.05 -14.24 13.12
N THR A 213 -6.00 -13.16 13.89
CA THR A 213 -6.32 -13.20 15.32
C THR A 213 -7.77 -12.88 15.66
N LYS A 214 -8.50 -12.19 14.77
CA LYS A 214 -9.91 -11.75 14.96
C LYS A 214 -10.18 -10.99 16.27
N LYS A 215 -9.15 -10.34 16.83
CA LYS A 215 -9.29 -9.52 18.05
C LYS A 215 -9.93 -8.16 17.71
N ASN A 216 -10.22 -7.39 18.76
CA ASN A 216 -10.61 -5.98 18.64
C ASN A 216 -9.56 -5.22 17.82
N ILE A 217 -10.02 -4.31 16.96
CA ILE A 217 -9.21 -3.60 15.97
C ILE A 217 -8.09 -2.76 16.61
N PHE A 218 -8.32 -2.20 17.81
CA PHE A 218 -7.27 -1.49 18.56
C PHE A 218 -6.20 -2.45 19.06
N VAL A 219 -6.63 -3.59 19.61
CA VAL A 219 -5.72 -4.61 20.14
C VAL A 219 -4.86 -5.17 19.00
N THR A 220 -5.43 -5.38 17.83
CA THR A 220 -4.66 -5.84 16.66
C THR A 220 -3.68 -4.80 16.18
N LEU A 221 -4.03 -3.51 16.16
CA LEU A 221 -3.10 -2.43 15.82
C LEU A 221 -1.87 -2.41 16.75
N PHE A 222 -2.09 -2.38 18.07
CA PHE A 222 -0.97 -2.35 19.01
C PHE A 222 -0.13 -3.63 18.96
N THR A 223 -0.79 -4.78 18.75
CA THR A 223 -0.08 -6.07 18.61
C THR A 223 0.76 -6.10 17.33
N SER A 224 0.22 -5.61 16.21
CA SER A 224 0.95 -5.58 14.94
C SER A 224 2.13 -4.62 15.02
N VAL A 225 1.96 -3.42 15.59
CA VAL A 225 3.05 -2.47 15.80
C VAL A 225 4.13 -3.05 16.70
N LYS A 226 3.75 -3.73 17.79
CA LYS A 226 4.72 -4.41 18.68
C LYS A 226 5.50 -5.50 17.93
N LYS A 227 4.85 -6.26 17.04
CA LYS A 227 5.53 -7.25 16.19
C LYS A 227 6.49 -6.59 15.20
N VAL A 228 6.09 -5.47 14.58
CA VAL A 228 6.96 -4.69 13.69
C VAL A 228 8.21 -4.22 14.43
N ILE A 229 8.06 -3.63 15.61
CA ILE A 229 9.17 -3.12 16.42
C ILE A 229 10.11 -4.24 16.88
N LYS A 230 9.57 -5.42 17.25
CA LYS A 230 10.39 -6.57 17.69
C LYS A 230 11.28 -7.13 16.56
N ASP A 231 10.91 -6.89 15.31
CA ASP A 231 11.46 -7.57 14.15
C ASP A 231 11.81 -6.61 13.00
N ILE A 232 12.21 -5.38 13.37
CA ILE A 232 12.53 -4.30 12.45
C ILE A 232 13.47 -4.74 11.33
N PRO A 233 14.60 -5.44 11.56
CA PRO A 233 15.55 -5.70 10.48
C PRO A 233 14.96 -6.50 9.31
N ASN A 234 14.19 -7.55 9.61
CA ASN A 234 13.59 -8.40 8.58
C ASN A 234 12.46 -7.68 7.85
N LEU A 235 11.58 -7.03 8.61
CA LEU A 235 10.44 -6.30 8.05
C LEU A 235 10.87 -5.07 7.26
N LEU A 236 11.93 -4.38 7.70
CA LEU A 236 12.52 -3.27 6.96
C LEU A 236 13.09 -3.75 5.62
N CYS A 237 13.74 -4.91 5.59
CA CYS A 237 14.26 -5.48 4.35
C CYS A 237 13.11 -5.84 3.37
N ILE A 238 12.03 -6.45 3.88
CA ILE A 238 10.81 -6.73 3.09
C ILE A 238 10.20 -5.43 2.58
N PHE A 239 10.01 -4.44 3.45
CA PHE A 239 9.42 -3.15 3.10
C PHE A 239 10.24 -2.42 2.04
N LEU A 240 11.56 -2.31 2.23
CA LEU A 240 12.46 -1.67 1.25
C LEU A 240 12.46 -2.40 -0.09
N THR A 241 12.38 -3.73 -0.08
CA THR A 241 12.29 -4.53 -1.32
C THR A 241 10.97 -4.24 -2.05
N MET A 242 9.84 -4.23 -1.33
CA MET A 242 8.54 -3.86 -1.89
C MET A 242 8.55 -2.44 -2.45
N SER A 243 9.05 -1.47 -1.68
CA SER A 243 9.17 -0.07 -2.12
C SER A 243 10.04 0.07 -3.35
N PHE A 244 11.17 -0.64 -3.41
CA PHE A 244 12.06 -0.64 -4.57
C PHE A 244 11.36 -1.21 -5.82
N LEU A 245 10.65 -2.34 -5.70
CA LEU A 245 9.88 -2.91 -6.80
C LEU A 245 8.78 -1.94 -7.29
N ASN A 246 8.09 -1.27 -6.37
CA ASN A 246 7.09 -0.24 -6.68
C ASN A 246 7.68 0.95 -7.45
N VAL A 247 8.85 1.44 -7.06
CA VAL A 247 9.55 2.53 -7.77
C VAL A 247 10.00 2.09 -9.16
N VAL A 248 10.62 0.92 -9.28
CA VAL A 248 11.08 0.38 -10.57
C VAL A 248 9.90 0.23 -11.53
N LEU A 249 8.78 -0.34 -11.06
CA LEU A 249 7.61 -0.57 -11.92
C LEU A 249 6.90 0.73 -12.30
N THR A 250 6.86 1.72 -11.41
CA THR A 250 6.30 3.05 -11.73
C THR A 250 7.17 3.79 -12.75
N ALA A 251 8.49 3.59 -12.74
CA ALA A 251 9.38 4.15 -13.77
C ALA A 251 9.08 3.62 -15.19
N PHE A 252 8.66 2.36 -15.32
CA PHE A 252 8.23 1.79 -16.61
C PHE A 252 6.93 2.41 -17.14
N VAL A 253 6.08 2.92 -16.25
CA VAL A 253 4.82 3.60 -16.60
C VAL A 253 5.05 5.03 -17.11
N LEU A 254 6.16 5.67 -16.72
CA LEU A 254 6.47 7.07 -17.03
C LEU A 254 7.20 7.28 -18.37
N VAL A 255 7.43 6.23 -19.16
CA VAL A 255 8.14 6.35 -20.45
C VAL A 255 7.29 7.17 -21.43
N PRO A 256 7.81 8.30 -21.99
CA PRO A 256 7.04 9.14 -22.89
C PRO A 256 6.84 8.44 -24.24
N VAL A 257 5.61 7.98 -24.47
CA VAL A 257 5.21 7.29 -25.69
C VAL A 257 4.58 8.29 -26.67
N HIS A 258 5.22 8.48 -27.81
CA HIS A 258 4.76 9.42 -28.85
C HIS A 258 3.74 8.80 -29.83
N ASN A 259 3.59 7.48 -29.85
CA ASN A 259 2.67 6.76 -30.73
C ASN A 259 1.34 6.48 -30.00
N GLN A 260 0.20 6.86 -30.59
CA GLN A 260 -1.13 6.72 -30.00
C GLN A 260 -1.52 5.27 -29.65
N LEU A 261 -1.11 4.28 -30.46
CA LEU A 261 -1.42 2.87 -30.17
C LEU A 261 -0.58 2.35 -29.01
N LEU A 262 0.70 2.73 -28.96
CA LEU A 262 1.53 2.42 -27.80
C LEU A 262 1.00 3.17 -26.56
N LEU A 263 0.54 4.41 -26.69
CA LEU A 263 -0.03 5.18 -25.58
C LEU A 263 -1.25 4.47 -24.98
N PHE A 264 -2.12 3.92 -25.82
CA PHE A 264 -3.25 3.09 -25.38
C PHE A 264 -2.80 1.83 -24.63
N VAL A 265 -1.84 1.08 -25.17
CA VAL A 265 -1.29 -0.13 -24.53
C VAL A 265 -0.65 0.21 -23.18
N PHE A 266 0.18 1.25 -23.13
CA PHE A 266 0.82 1.71 -21.89
C PHE A 266 -0.20 2.22 -20.86
N SER A 267 -1.32 2.78 -21.29
CA SER A 267 -2.42 3.20 -20.39
C SER A 267 -3.16 2.01 -19.76
N ILE A 268 -3.28 0.89 -20.47
CA ILE A 268 -3.84 -0.33 -19.87
C ILE A 268 -2.84 -0.96 -18.90
N LEU A 269 -1.57 -1.04 -19.31
CA LEU A 269 -0.50 -1.57 -18.47
C LEU A 269 -0.31 -0.77 -17.19
N SER A 270 -0.44 0.55 -17.25
CA SER A 270 -0.35 1.44 -16.08
C SER A 270 -1.47 1.21 -15.07
N MET A 271 -2.60 0.62 -15.47
CA MET A 271 -3.65 0.20 -14.55
C MET A 271 -3.39 -1.21 -13.99
N ILE A 272 -2.98 -2.16 -14.82
CA ILE A 272 -2.84 -3.58 -14.43
C ILE A 272 -1.61 -3.78 -13.54
N ILE A 273 -0.46 -3.20 -13.91
CA ILE A 273 0.82 -3.45 -13.22
C ILE A 273 0.77 -3.03 -11.75
N PRO A 274 0.28 -1.84 -11.36
CA PRO A 274 0.20 -1.45 -9.96
C PRO A 274 -0.75 -2.32 -9.16
N LEU A 275 -1.87 -2.77 -9.74
CA LEU A 275 -2.82 -3.66 -9.08
C LEU A 275 -2.26 -5.07 -8.88
N TYR A 276 -1.51 -5.58 -9.86
CA TYR A 276 -0.78 -6.84 -9.71
C TYR A 276 0.26 -6.74 -8.60
N LEU A 277 1.01 -5.64 -8.55
CA LEU A 277 2.04 -5.41 -7.55
C LEU A 277 1.44 -5.26 -6.14
N LEU A 278 0.31 -4.57 -6.02
CA LEU A 278 -0.43 -4.47 -4.76
C LEU A 278 -0.84 -5.87 -4.25
N LEU A 279 -1.36 -6.71 -5.14
CA LEU A 279 -1.73 -8.08 -4.79
C LEU A 279 -0.51 -8.92 -4.38
N TYR A 280 0.61 -8.77 -5.09
CA TYR A 280 1.88 -9.41 -4.77
C TYR A 280 2.44 -8.99 -3.41
N ASP A 281 2.39 -7.69 -3.08
CA ASP A 281 2.83 -7.16 -1.80
C ASP A 281 1.99 -7.75 -0.66
N PHE A 282 0.66 -7.84 -0.84
CA PHE A 282 -0.21 -8.48 0.13
C PHE A 282 0.09 -9.97 0.32
N TYR A 283 0.30 -10.73 -0.76
CA TYR A 283 0.71 -12.14 -0.63
C TYR A 283 2.01 -12.27 0.15
N THR A 284 3.00 -11.43 -0.13
CA THR A 284 4.29 -11.45 0.57
C THR A 284 4.11 -11.19 2.08
N LEU A 285 3.32 -10.18 2.46
CA LEU A 285 3.04 -9.88 3.87
C LEU A 285 2.31 -11.01 4.57
N PHE A 286 1.32 -11.63 3.91
CA PHE A 286 0.57 -12.74 4.49
C PHE A 286 1.42 -14.01 4.63
N LEU A 287 2.28 -14.33 3.66
CA LEU A 287 3.20 -15.45 3.72
C LEU A 287 4.22 -15.26 4.85
N TYR A 288 4.80 -14.07 4.95
CA TYR A 288 5.69 -13.71 6.04
C TYR A 288 5.02 -13.86 7.40
N TYR A 289 3.82 -13.28 7.53
CA TYR A 289 3.07 -13.29 8.77
C TYR A 289 2.70 -14.72 9.19
N GLN A 290 2.23 -15.54 8.26
CA GLN A 290 1.87 -16.93 8.53
C GLN A 290 3.09 -17.75 8.96
N ALA A 291 4.22 -17.62 8.26
CA ALA A 291 5.42 -18.38 8.56
C ALA A 291 6.01 -18.07 9.95
N LYS A 292 5.83 -16.85 10.45
CA LYS A 292 6.50 -16.37 11.68
C LYS A 292 5.60 -16.29 12.90
N TYR A 293 4.30 -16.03 12.72
CA TYR A 293 3.39 -15.68 13.81
C TYR A 293 2.15 -16.57 13.93
N VAL A 294 1.95 -17.50 12.99
CA VAL A 294 0.85 -18.46 13.05
C VAL A 294 1.47 -19.82 13.41
N GLU A 295 1.16 -20.31 14.61
CA GLU A 295 1.58 -21.64 15.05
C GLU A 295 0.93 -22.71 14.17
N THR A 296 1.69 -23.77 13.88
CA THR A 296 1.38 -24.82 12.89
C THR A 296 0.12 -25.66 13.18
N ASP A 297 -0.58 -25.44 14.29
CA ASP A 297 -1.79 -26.18 14.67
C ASP A 297 -3.06 -25.77 13.91
N ASP A 298 -3.04 -24.65 13.19
CA ASP A 298 -4.15 -24.22 12.30
C ASP A 298 -4.04 -24.81 10.86
N ARG A 299 -3.21 -25.85 10.66
CA ARG A 299 -3.07 -26.57 9.37
C ARG A 299 -4.03 -27.76 9.21
N GLY A 300 -5.08 -27.82 10.03
CA GLY A 300 -6.15 -28.82 9.96
C GLY A 300 -7.33 -28.37 9.09
#